data_AF-A0A661IDE2-F1
#
_entry.id   AF-A0A661IDE2-F1
#
_cell.length_a   1.000
_cell.length_b   1.000
_cell.length_c   1.000
_cell.angle_alpha   90.00
_cell.angle_beta   90.00
_cell.angle_gamma   90.00
#
_symmetry.space_group_name_H-M   'P 1'
#
loop_
_entity.id
_entity.type
_entity.pdbx_description
1 polymer ?
#
loop_
_entity_poly.entity_id
_entity_poly.type
_entity_poly.pdbx_seq_one_letter_code
_entity_poly.pdbx_strand_id
1 'polypeptide(L)'
;MEVVIMNFKLVHIILVFVLVTAFASSSFANELSKETINKVLKEAYDKYKGDMGGKNADYIKALDIVDPTIFGITFVDTHGNIYEYGDTKQVVSIQSISKVFTAALVMS
;
A
#
# COMPACT_ATOMS: atom_id res chain seq x y z
N MET A 1 22.91 33.44 49.09
CA MET A 1 23.39 33.56 47.70
C MET A 1 23.33 32.21 46.96
N GLU A 2 23.77 31.11 47.58
CA GLU A 2 23.73 29.77 46.97
C GLU A 2 22.33 29.22 46.63
N VAL A 3 21.32 29.48 47.48
CA VAL A 3 19.94 29.00 47.26
C VAL A 3 19.31 29.60 45.98
N VAL A 4 19.62 30.86 45.67
CA VAL A 4 19.11 31.55 44.47
C VAL A 4 19.75 30.98 43.20
N ILE A 5 21.04 30.61 43.28
CA ILE A 5 21.79 30.01 42.18
C ILE A 5 21.28 28.59 41.89
N MET A 6 20.88 27.84 42.92
CA MET A 6 20.36 26.48 42.79
C MET A 6 19.00 26.45 42.07
N ASN A 7 18.10 27.40 42.36
CA ASN A 7 16.82 27.52 41.64
C ASN A 7 17.01 27.84 40.15
N PHE A 8 17.97 28.71 39.81
CA PHE A 8 18.25 29.05 38.41
C PHE A 8 18.78 27.86 37.60
N LYS A 9 19.66 27.05 38.21
CA LYS A 9 20.16 25.80 37.61
C LYS A 9 19.06 24.76 37.45
N LEU A 10 18.18 24.63 38.44
CA LEU A 10 17.07 23.68 38.39
C LEU A 10 16.08 24.03 37.28
N VAL A 11 15.76 25.32 37.10
CA VAL A 11 14.91 25.80 36.00
C VAL A 11 15.55 25.52 34.63
N HIS A 12 16.86 25.72 34.46
CA HIS A 12 17.54 25.40 33.21
C HIS A 12 17.54 23.91 32.90
N ILE A 13 17.75 23.05 33.90
CA ILE A 13 17.71 21.59 33.74
C ILE A 13 16.31 21.14 33.32
N ILE A 14 15.26 21.68 33.95
CA ILE A 14 13.88 21.39 33.58
C ILE A 14 13.58 21.89 32.16
N LEU A 15 14.04 23.08 31.79
CA LEU A 15 13.82 23.66 30.46
C LEU A 15 14.49 22.82 29.36
N VAL A 16 15.72 22.37 29.60
CA VAL A 16 16.45 21.47 28.69
C VAL A 16 15.75 20.11 28.60
N PHE A 17 15.29 19.56 29.72
CA PHE A 17 14.58 18.28 29.75
C PHE A 17 13.26 18.34 28.97
N VAL A 18 12.48 19.43 29.12
CA VAL A 18 11.25 19.69 28.36
C VAL A 18 11.54 19.88 26.86
N LEU A 19 12.64 20.54 26.50
CA LEU A 19 13.04 20.66 25.10
C LEU A 19 13.37 19.28 24.49
N VAL A 20 14.14 18.45 25.21
CA VAL A 20 14.55 17.12 24.73
C VAL A 20 13.35 16.19 24.56
N THR A 21 12.35 16.24 25.45
CA THR A 21 11.14 15.43 25.33
C THR A 21 10.23 15.91 24.20
N ALA A 22 10.16 17.22 23.91
CA ALA A 22 9.38 17.76 22.80
C ALA A 22 9.93 17.37 21.42
N PHE A 23 11.23 17.15 21.28
CA PHE A 23 11.85 16.69 20.01
C PHE A 23 11.75 15.17 19.78
N ALA A 24 11.50 14.37 20.82
CA ALA A 24 11.45 12.91 20.70
C ALA A 24 10.10 12.37 20.18
N SER A 25 9.05 13.20 20.11
CA SER A 25 7.68 12.77 19.80
C SER A 25 7.27 12.91 18.33
N SER A 26 8.18 13.24 17.40
CA SER A 26 7.84 13.14 15.97
C SER A 26 7.85 11.68 15.54
N SER A 27 6.74 10.97 15.76
CA SER A 27 6.44 9.75 15.03
C SER A 27 6.33 10.11 13.55
N PHE A 28 7.40 9.88 12.79
CA PHE A 28 7.31 9.92 11.34
C PHE A 28 6.30 8.86 10.92
N ALA A 29 5.15 9.30 10.40
CA ALA A 29 4.24 8.39 9.73
C ALA A 29 5.05 7.67 8.64
N ASN A 30 5.06 6.33 8.69
CA ASN A 30 5.74 5.52 7.69
C ASN A 30 4.92 5.59 6.40
N GLU A 31 5.13 6.63 5.61
CA GLU A 31 4.53 6.75 4.29
C GLU A 31 5.00 5.59 3.42
N LEU A 32 4.07 4.96 2.69
CA LEU A 32 4.39 3.83 1.83
C LEU A 32 5.19 4.34 0.63
N SER A 33 6.52 4.18 0.66
CA SER A 33 7.38 4.72 -0.40
C SER A 33 7.16 3.99 -1.74
N LYS A 34 7.36 4.73 -2.84
CA LYS A 34 7.34 4.17 -4.20
C LYS A 34 8.30 2.99 -4.36
N GLU A 35 9.49 3.02 -3.77
CA GLU A 35 10.41 1.87 -3.85
C GLU A 35 9.84 0.66 -3.12
N THR A 36 9.23 0.86 -1.95
CA THR A 36 8.63 -0.22 -1.17
C THR A 36 7.48 -0.88 -1.92
N ILE A 37 6.59 -0.08 -2.53
CA ILE A 37 5.48 -0.58 -3.35
C ILE A 37 6.01 -1.42 -4.52
N ASN A 38 6.93 -0.87 -5.31
CA ASN A 38 7.50 -1.58 -6.46
C ASN A 38 8.22 -2.87 -6.04
N LYS A 39 8.96 -2.83 -4.93
CA LYS A 39 9.64 -4.01 -4.39
C LYS A 39 8.64 -5.12 -4.06
N VAL A 40 7.58 -4.81 -3.32
CA VAL A 40 6.57 -5.82 -2.91
C VAL A 40 5.81 -6.36 -4.11
N LEU A 41 5.42 -5.50 -5.06
CA LEU A 41 4.75 -5.94 -6.28
C LEU A 41 5.64 -6.86 -7.13
N LYS A 42 6.93 -6.51 -7.26
CA LYS A 42 7.91 -7.37 -7.94
C LYS A 42 8.07 -8.71 -7.25
N GLU A 43 8.23 -8.72 -5.92
CA GLU A 43 8.35 -9.95 -5.13
C GLU A 43 7.12 -10.85 -5.29
N ALA A 44 5.92 -10.28 -5.24
CA ALA A 44 4.68 -11.01 -5.47
C ALA A 44 4.60 -11.56 -6.91
N TYR A 45 4.93 -10.74 -7.91
CA TYR A 45 4.93 -11.16 -9.30
C TYR A 45 5.91 -12.31 -9.54
N ASP A 46 7.18 -12.17 -9.11
CA ASP A 46 8.19 -13.20 -9.29
C ASP A 46 7.86 -14.50 -8.55
N LYS A 47 7.22 -14.40 -7.38
CA LYS A 47 6.80 -15.57 -6.60
C LYS A 47 5.71 -16.39 -7.29
N TYR A 48 4.76 -15.73 -7.96
CA TYR A 48 3.53 -16.39 -8.44
C TYR A 48 3.41 -16.50 -9.96
N LYS A 49 4.22 -15.79 -10.77
CA LYS A 49 4.13 -15.85 -12.25
C LYS A 49 4.31 -17.26 -12.86
N GLY A 50 4.94 -18.18 -12.12
CA GLY A 50 5.15 -19.56 -12.54
C GLY A 50 4.09 -20.55 -12.04
N ASP A 51 3.15 -20.08 -11.21
CA ASP A 51 2.06 -20.92 -10.70
C ASP A 51 0.98 -21.06 -11.77
N MET A 52 1.09 -22.12 -12.57
CA MET A 52 0.19 -22.42 -13.68
C MET A 52 -0.91 -23.42 -13.28
N GLY A 53 -1.24 -23.49 -11.99
CA GLY A 53 -2.35 -24.32 -11.51
C GLY A 53 -3.72 -23.82 -11.98
N GLY A 54 -4.71 -24.71 -11.97
CA GLY A 54 -6.11 -24.38 -12.31
C GLY A 54 -6.44 -24.56 -13.80
N LYS A 55 -7.64 -24.09 -14.18
CA LYS A 55 -8.17 -24.12 -15.55
C LYS A 55 -9.04 -22.90 -15.76
N ASN A 56 -9.02 -22.33 -16.97
CA ASN A 56 -10.02 -21.36 -17.40
C ASN A 56 -11.44 -21.91 -17.20
N ALA A 57 -12.38 -21.00 -16.93
CA ALA A 57 -13.79 -21.31 -16.92
C ALA A 57 -14.27 -21.66 -18.34
N ASP A 58 -14.90 -22.83 -18.50
CA ASP A 58 -15.28 -23.39 -19.81
C ASP A 58 -16.79 -23.33 -20.11
N TYR A 59 -17.61 -22.94 -19.13
CA TYR A 59 -19.07 -22.81 -19.31
C TYR A 59 -19.48 -21.61 -20.21
N ILE A 60 -18.58 -20.65 -20.44
CA ILE A 60 -18.74 -19.54 -21.41
C ILE A 60 -17.55 -19.57 -22.37
N LYS A 61 -17.82 -19.70 -23.67
CA LYS A 61 -16.79 -19.79 -24.72
C LYS A 61 -15.78 -18.62 -24.70
N ALA A 62 -16.23 -17.41 -24.36
CA ALA A 62 -15.35 -16.24 -24.29
C ALA A 62 -14.32 -16.29 -23.14
N LEU A 63 -14.54 -17.11 -22.10
CA LEU A 63 -13.61 -17.28 -20.99
C LEU A 63 -12.63 -18.42 -21.25
N ASP A 64 -13.08 -19.46 -21.95
CA ASP A 64 -12.27 -20.64 -22.28
C ASP A 64 -11.08 -20.27 -23.17
N ILE A 65 -11.28 -19.34 -24.12
CA ILE A 65 -10.27 -18.90 -25.09
C ILE A 65 -9.26 -17.87 -24.57
N VAL A 66 -9.39 -17.43 -23.31
CA VAL A 66 -8.45 -16.48 -22.70
C VAL A 66 -7.09 -17.18 -22.56
N ASP A 67 -5.99 -16.47 -22.85
CA ASP A 67 -4.66 -17.02 -22.63
C ASP A 67 -4.44 -17.32 -21.13
N PRO A 68 -4.25 -18.59 -20.72
CA PRO A 68 -4.12 -18.96 -19.32
C PRO A 68 -2.80 -18.47 -18.70
N THR A 69 -1.87 -17.94 -19.49
CA THR A 69 -0.59 -17.42 -19.01
C THR A 69 -0.66 -15.94 -18.59
N ILE A 70 -1.78 -15.26 -18.84
CA ILE A 70 -1.98 -13.85 -18.45
C ILE A 70 -1.89 -13.72 -16.93
N PHE A 71 -0.90 -12.95 -16.47
CA PHE A 71 -0.74 -12.65 -15.06
C PHE A 71 -0.26 -11.21 -14.85
N GLY A 72 -1.06 -10.39 -14.16
CA GLY A 72 -0.77 -8.99 -13.93
C GLY A 72 -1.26 -8.49 -12.58
N ILE A 73 -0.51 -7.56 -11.99
CA ILE A 73 -0.84 -6.92 -10.71
C ILE A 73 -0.84 -5.41 -10.93
N THR A 74 -1.94 -4.75 -10.58
CA THR A 74 -2.05 -3.29 -10.57
C THR A 74 -2.41 -2.81 -9.18
N PHE A 75 -1.65 -1.84 -8.66
CA PHE A 75 -1.93 -1.14 -7.42
C PHE A 75 -2.17 0.34 -7.71
N VAL A 76 -3.25 0.88 -7.15
CA VAL A 76 -3.60 2.30 -7.25
C VAL A 76 -3.74 2.84 -5.83
N ASP A 77 -2.95 3.86 -5.49
CA ASP A 77 -3.02 4.48 -4.16
C ASP A 77 -4.13 5.54 -4.08
N THR A 78 -4.35 6.09 -2.88
CA THR A 78 -5.36 7.13 -2.62
C THR A 78 -5.06 8.47 -3.29
N HIS A 79 -3.86 8.64 -3.83
CA HIS A 79 -3.46 9.82 -4.60
C HIS A 79 -3.62 9.61 -6.12
N GLY A 80 -4.03 8.41 -6.54
CA GLY A 80 -4.19 8.03 -7.94
C GLY A 80 -2.89 7.65 -8.63
N ASN A 81 -1.78 7.44 -7.90
CA ASN A 81 -0.57 6.89 -8.49
C ASN A 81 -0.78 5.41 -8.82
N ILE A 82 -0.29 5.00 -9.99
CA ILE A 82 -0.47 3.65 -10.54
C ILE A 82 0.87 2.92 -10.56
N TYR A 83 0.88 1.68 -10.09
CA TYR A 83 2.04 0.79 -10.05
C TYR A 83 1.65 -0.55 -10.65
N GLU A 84 2.42 -1.04 -11.62
CA GLU A 84 2.05 -2.18 -12.47
C GLU A 84 3.20 -3.17 -12.64
N TYR A 85 2.89 -4.46 -12.60
CA TYR A 85 3.80 -5.56 -12.93
C TYR A 85 3.05 -6.65 -13.72
N GLY A 86 3.67 -7.17 -14.78
CA GLY A 86 3.09 -8.21 -15.63
C GLY A 86 2.10 -7.70 -16.68
N ASP A 87 1.13 -8.54 -17.03
CA ASP A 87 0.20 -8.36 -18.16
C ASP A 87 -1.00 -7.44 -17.85
N THR A 88 -0.76 -6.26 -17.27
CA THR A 88 -1.83 -5.40 -16.71
C THR A 88 -2.73 -4.73 -17.75
N LYS A 89 -2.38 -4.81 -19.05
CA LYS A 89 -3.16 -4.23 -20.15
C LYS A 89 -4.00 -5.26 -20.91
N GLN A 90 -3.94 -6.54 -20.52
CA GLN A 90 -4.76 -7.58 -21.13
C GLN A 90 -6.22 -7.41 -20.70
N VAL A 91 -7.14 -7.60 -21.64
CA VAL A 91 -8.57 -7.43 -21.40
C VAL A 91 -9.19 -8.78 -21.09
N VAL A 92 -9.77 -8.90 -19.89
CA VAL A 92 -10.55 -10.07 -19.46
C VAL A 92 -11.93 -9.62 -18.96
N SER A 93 -12.89 -10.54 -18.91
CA SER A 93 -14.22 -10.23 -18.37
C SER A 93 -14.14 -9.92 -16.87
N ILE A 94 -14.79 -8.84 -16.44
CA ILE A 94 -14.84 -8.42 -15.03
C ILE A 94 -15.65 -9.39 -14.14
N GLN A 95 -16.53 -10.22 -14.73
CA GLN A 95 -17.32 -11.23 -14.01
C GLN A 95 -17.99 -10.70 -12.73
N SER A 96 -17.98 -11.47 -11.64
CA SER A 96 -18.62 -11.11 -10.36
C SER A 96 -18.09 -9.85 -9.70
N ILE A 97 -16.91 -9.35 -10.10
CA ILE A 97 -16.38 -8.08 -9.60
C ILE A 97 -17.32 -6.91 -9.95
N SER A 98 -18.06 -7.01 -11.08
CA SER A 98 -19.08 -6.03 -11.48
C SER A 98 -20.16 -5.78 -10.41
N LYS A 99 -20.46 -6.77 -9.55
CA LYS A 99 -21.54 -6.66 -8.56
C LYS A 99 -21.33 -5.52 -7.57
N VAL A 100 -20.09 -5.26 -7.18
CA VAL A 100 -19.76 -4.16 -6.24
C VAL A 100 -20.05 -2.81 -6.87
N PHE A 101 -19.71 -2.62 -8.15
CA PHE A 101 -20.02 -1.40 -8.89
C PHE A 101 -21.53 -1.20 -9.08
N THR A 102 -22.25 -2.27 -9.44
CA THR A 102 -23.72 -2.21 -9.54
C THR A 102 -24.36 -1.86 -8.20
N ALA A 103 -23.89 -2.45 -7.09
CA ALA A 103 -24.40 -2.12 -5.76
C ALA A 103 -24.14 -0.66 -5.39
N ALA A 104 -22.92 -0.15 -5.65
CA ALA A 104 -22.58 1.26 -5.43
C ALA A 104 -23.49 2.20 -6.21
N LEU A 105 -23.80 1.88 -7.48
CA LEU A 105 -24.70 2.68 -8.31
C LEU A 105 -26.15 2.69 -7.81
N VAL A 106 -26.63 1.59 -7.23
CA VAL A 106 -27.98 1.52 -6.66
C VAL A 106 -28.07 2.28 -5.33
N MET A 107 -26.98 2.37 -4.58
CA MET A 107 -26.92 3.00 -3.26
C MET A 107 -26.51 4.48 -3.29
N SER A 108 -26.07 5.00 -4.44
CA SER A 108 -25.61 6.38 -4.63
C SER A 108 -26.73 7.40 -4.72
#